data_AF-A0A5D0MLL2-F1
#
_entry.id   AF-A0A5D0MLL2-F1
#
_cell.length_a   1.000
_cell.length_b   1.000
_cell.length_c   1.000
_cell.angle_alpha   90.00
_cell.angle_beta   90.00
_cell.angle_gamma   90.00
#
_symmetry.space_group_name_H-M   'P 1'
#
loop_
_entity.id
_entity.type
_entity.pdbx_description
1 polymer ?
#
loop_
_entity_poly.entity_id
_entity_poly.type
_entity_poly.pdbx_seq_one_letter_code
_entity_poly.pdbx_strand_id
1 'polypeptide(L)'
;MSSNTIKILVVFLGGGIGAIFRYGLSGFVYKNISINFPVGTLIVNVIALFLMGLFWGLITHISFPSSFNVFFVIGFIGGFST
;
A
#
# COMPACT_ATOMS: atom_id res chain seq x y z
N MET A 1 -11.45 2.00 24.03
CA MET A 1 -10.78 0.89 23.30
C MET A 1 -9.29 0.98 23.58
N SER A 2 -8.57 -0.15 23.74
CA SER A 2 -7.12 -0.09 23.93
C SER A 2 -6.45 0.48 22.67
N SER A 3 -5.33 1.19 22.83
CA SER A 3 -4.55 1.76 21.71
C SER A 3 -4.19 0.69 20.66
N ASN A 4 -4.02 -0.57 21.06
CA ASN A 4 -3.74 -1.68 20.15
C ASN A 4 -4.94 -2.08 19.28
N THR A 5 -6.16 -2.11 19.84
CA THR A 5 -7.35 -2.45 19.05
C THR A 5 -7.57 -1.46 17.92
N ILE A 6 -7.35 -0.16 18.18
CA ILE A 6 -7.46 0.88 17.16
C ILE A 6 -6.40 0.68 16.08
N LYS A 7 -5.14 0.40 16.45
CA LYS A 7 -4.07 0.13 15.47
C LYS A 7 -4.39 -1.05 14.56
N ILE A 8 -4.93 -2.15 15.09
CA ILE A 8 -5.30 -3.34 14.30
C ILE A 8 -6.37 -2.98 13.27
N LEU A 9 -7.41 -2.25 13.67
CA LEU A 9 -8.46 -1.79 12.74
C LEU A 9 -7.90 -0.87 11.66
N VAL A 10 -6.97 0.01 12.03
CA VAL A 10 -6.29 0.92 11.09
C VAL A 10 -5.43 0.15 10.08
N VAL A 11 -4.68 -0.88 10.51
CA VAL A 11 -3.94 -1.76 9.59
C VAL A 11 -4.91 -2.51 8.68
N PHE A 12 -5.99 -3.06 9.22
CA PHE A 12 -6.98 -3.80 8.44
C PHE A 12 -7.61 -2.92 7.35
N LEU A 13 -8.00 -1.70 7.68
CA LEU A 13 -8.56 -0.75 6.71
C LEU A 13 -7.52 -0.38 5.64
N GLY A 14 -6.31 -0.02 6.04
CA GLY A 14 -5.24 0.30 5.10
C GLY A 14 -4.93 -0.87 4.17
N GLY A 15 -4.75 -2.06 4.73
CA GLY A 15 -4.43 -3.29 3.99
C GLY A 15 -5.54 -3.73 3.03
N GLY A 16 -6.80 -3.64 3.47
CA GLY A 16 -7.96 -3.91 2.62
C GLY A 16 -8.01 -2.96 1.42
N ILE A 17 -7.82 -1.66 1.65
CA ILE A 17 -7.76 -0.66 0.57
C ILE A 17 -6.58 -0.97 -0.37
N GLY A 18 -5.38 -1.19 0.17
CA GLY A 18 -4.19 -1.52 -0.63
C GLY A 18 -4.41 -2.75 -1.52
N ALA A 19 -5.00 -3.81 -0.97
CA ALA A 19 -5.30 -5.03 -1.70
C ALA A 19 -6.31 -4.81 -2.83
N ILE A 20 -7.34 -3.97 -2.62
CA ILE A 20 -8.31 -3.60 -3.67
C ILE A 20 -7.61 -2.86 -4.82
N PHE A 21 -6.72 -1.92 -4.50
CA PHE A 21 -5.94 -1.20 -5.52
C PHE A 21 -5.01 -2.15 -6.29
N ARG A 22 -4.33 -3.06 -5.59
CA ARG A 22 -3.48 -4.07 -6.23
C ARG A 22 -4.27 -4.97 -7.17
N TYR A 23 -5.44 -5.45 -6.73
CA TYR A 23 -6.33 -6.28 -7.53
C TYR A 23 -6.80 -5.53 -8.78
N GLY A 24 -7.27 -4.30 -8.64
CA GLY A 24 -7.73 -3.46 -9.75
C GLY A 24 -6.63 -3.17 -10.76
N LEU A 25 -5.45 -2.73 -10.30
CA LEU A 25 -4.33 -2.39 -11.18
C LEU A 25 -3.75 -3.64 -11.87
N SER A 26 -3.55 -4.73 -11.13
CA SER A 26 -3.04 -5.98 -11.71
C SER A 26 -4.02 -6.56 -12.74
N GLY A 27 -5.32 -6.53 -12.45
CA GLY A 27 -6.37 -6.96 -13.38
C GLY A 27 -6.45 -6.08 -14.63
N PHE A 28 -6.33 -4.75 -14.47
CA PHE A 28 -6.28 -3.82 -15.59
C PHE A 28 -5.07 -4.10 -16.50
N VAL A 29 -3.88 -4.27 -15.91
CA VAL A 29 -2.66 -4.58 -16.69
C VAL A 29 -2.80 -5.91 -17.40
N TYR A 30 -3.29 -6.94 -16.72
CA TYR A 30 -3.52 -8.26 -17.31
C TYR A 30 -4.45 -8.22 -18.52
N LYS A 31 -5.50 -7.38 -18.49
CA LYS A 31 -6.44 -7.22 -19.61
C LYS A 31 -5.84 -6.55 -20.84
N ASN A 32 -4.86 -5.66 -20.64
CA ASN A 32 -4.30 -4.83 -21.72
C ASN A 32 -2.93 -5.29 -22.22
N ILE A 33 -2.21 -6.12 -21.44
CA ILE A 33 -0.86 -6.57 -21.76
C ILE A 33 -0.84 -8.10 -21.83
N SER A 34 -0.79 -8.63 -23.05
CA SER A 34 -0.76 -10.07 -23.35
C SER A 34 0.66 -10.61 -23.39
N ILE A 35 1.44 -10.43 -22.32
CA ILE A 35 2.80 -10.94 -22.20
C ILE A 35 2.83 -12.02 -21.11
N ASN A 36 3.61 -13.07 -21.31
CA ASN A 36 3.77 -14.20 -20.37
C ASN A 36 4.64 -13.85 -19.14
N PHE A 37 4.51 -12.62 -18.63
CA PHE A 37 5.24 -12.08 -17.50
C PHE A 37 4.26 -11.33 -16.57
N PRO A 38 4.39 -11.41 -15.24
CA PRO A 38 3.47 -10.76 -14.29
C PRO A 38 3.73 -9.24 -14.19
N VAL A 39 3.48 -8.53 -15.29
CA VAL A 39 3.70 -7.07 -15.39
C VAL A 39 2.88 -6.32 -14.35
N GLY A 40 1.64 -6.75 -14.08
CA GLY A 40 0.79 -6.13 -13.06
C GLY A 40 1.42 -6.18 -11.68
N THR A 41 1.94 -7.35 -11.28
CA THR A 41 2.64 -7.54 -10.01
C THR A 41 3.92 -6.71 -9.92
N LEU A 42 4.69 -6.61 -11.00
CA LEU A 42 5.87 -5.77 -11.05
C LEU A 42 5.51 -4.29 -10.84
N ILE A 43 4.48 -3.81 -11.54
CA ILE A 43 4.04 -2.42 -11.48
C ILE A 43 3.59 -2.03 -10.06
N VAL A 44 2.75 -2.84 -9.41
CA VAL A 44 2.27 -2.52 -8.04
C VAL A 44 3.44 -2.44 -7.06
N ASN A 45 4.45 -3.32 -7.17
CA ASN A 45 5.62 -3.30 -6.30
C ASN A 45 6.54 -2.10 -6.55
N VAL A 46 6.77 -1.74 -7.81
CA VAL A 46 7.57 -0.54 -8.14
C VAL A 46 6.87 0.72 -7.63
N ILE A 47 5.55 0.84 -7.81
CA ILE A 47 4.77 1.96 -7.28
C ILE A 47 4.81 1.96 -5.76
N ALA A 48 4.66 0.82 -5.10
CA ALA A 48 4.70 0.71 -3.63
C ALA A 48 6.04 1.19 -3.07
N LEU A 49 7.16 0.78 -3.68
CA LEU A 49 8.50 1.22 -3.29
C LEU A 49 8.69 2.73 -3.48
N PHE A 50 8.21 3.28 -4.59
CA PHE A 50 8.25 4.73 -4.84
C PHE A 50 7.43 5.50 -3.80
N LEU A 51 6.20 5.07 -3.54
CA LEU A 51 5.32 5.69 -2.54
C LEU A 51 5.90 5.61 -1.13
N MET A 52 6.53 4.48 -0.79
CA MET A 52 7.21 4.30 0.50
C MET A 52 8.40 5.26 0.65
N GLY A 53 9.23 5.39 -0.39
CA GLY A 53 10.35 6.34 -0.40
C GLY A 53 9.89 7.80 -0.30
N LEU A 54 8.85 8.16 -1.07
CA LEU A 54 8.24 9.49 -1.01
C LEU A 54 7.66 9.77 0.38
N PHE A 55 6.94 8.80 0.97
CA PHE A 55 6.41 8.92 2.32
C PHE A 55 7.52 9.14 3.35
N TRP A 56 8.58 8.33 3.29
CA TRP A 56 9.72 8.48 4.21
C TRP A 56 10.40 9.85 4.09
N GLY A 57 10.54 10.37 2.87
CA GLY A 57 11.05 11.73 2.64
C GLY A 57 10.11 12.84 3.11
N LEU A 58 8.79 12.61 3.16
CA LEU A 58 7.84 13.61 3.67
C LEU A 58 7.81 13.64 5.20
N ILE A 59 7.86 12.49 5.87
CA ILE A 59 7.78 12.44 7.33
C ILE A 59 9.00 13.07 8.02
N THR A 60 10.13 13.23 7.33
CA THR A 60 11.28 13.97 7.84
C THR A 60 11.04 15.47 7.93
N HIS A 61 10.07 15.99 7.17
CA HIS A 61 9.72 17.42 7.15
C HIS A 61 8.35 17.71 7.78
N ILE A 62 7.49 16.71 7.94
CA ILE A 62 6.11 16.85 8.42
C ILE A 62 5.86 15.83 9.53
N SER A 63 5.40 16.31 10.68
CA SER A 63 5.00 15.44 11.79
C SER A 63 3.60 14.87 11.54
N PHE A 64 3.52 13.57 11.25
CA PHE A 64 2.26 12.85 11.16
C PHE A 64 1.90 12.14 12.48
N PRO A 65 0.61 11.94 12.78
CA PRO A 65 0.18 11.08 13.88
C PRO A 65 0.73 9.66 13.70
N SER A 66 1.10 9.00 14.80
CA SER A 66 1.64 7.64 14.77
C SER A 66 0.69 6.61 14.15
N SER A 67 -0.63 6.86 14.19
CA SER A 67 -1.64 6.06 13.50
C SER A 67 -1.53 6.11 11.97
N PHE A 68 -1.01 7.21 11.42
CA PHE A 68 -0.87 7.39 9.97
C PHE A 68 0.22 6.49 9.39
N ASN A 69 1.34 6.32 10.10
CA ASN A 69 2.38 5.36 9.72
C ASN A 69 1.83 3.93 9.68
N VAL A 70 1.04 3.57 10.68
CA VAL A 70 0.42 2.24 10.77
C VAL A 70 -0.59 2.03 9.64
N PHE A 71 -1.42 3.03 9.35
CA PHE A 71 -2.37 2.97 8.24
C PHE A 71 -1.66 2.84 6.88
N PHE A 72 -0.71 3.72 6.61
CA PHE A 72 -0.14 3.87 5.27
C PHE A 72 0.95 2.84 5.01
N VAL A 73 1.93 2.69 5.89
CA VAL A 73 3.08 1.79 5.66
C VAL A 73 2.69 0.34 5.87
N ILE A 74 2.16 0.00 7.05
CA ILE A 74 1.85 -1.38 7.41
C ILE A 74 0.57 -1.83 6.70
N GLY A 75 -0.46 -0.98 6.70
CA GLY A 75 -1.72 -1.26 6.03
C GLY A 75 -1.62 -1.12 4.51
N PHE A 76 -1.75 0.11 3.99
CA PHE A 76 -1.94 0.37 2.56
C PHE A 76 -0.80 -0.15 1.70
N ILE A 77 0.44 0.28 1.95
CA ILE A 77 1.61 -0.17 1.18
C ILE A 77 1.76 -1.68 1.29
N GLY A 78 1.65 -2.26 2.49
CA GLY A 78 1.72 -3.69 2.71
C GLY A 78 0.66 -4.50 1.94
N GLY A 79 -0.59 -4.00 1.87
CA GLY A 79 -1.65 -4.64 1.08
C GLY A 79 -1.57 -4.40 -0.43
N PHE A 80 -0.99 -3.27 -0.83
CA PHE A 80 -0.82 -2.85 -2.22
C PHE A 80 0.37 -3.54 -2.90
N SER A 81 1.43 -3.85 -2.16
CA SER A 81 2.56 -4.67 -2.62
C SER A 81 2.32 -6.17 -2.43
N THR A 82 3.17 -7.02 -3.01
CA THR A 82 3.21 -8.47 -2.72
C THR A 82 4.57 -9.09 -2.99
#